data_AF-A0A9W8B0V5-F1
#
_entry.id   AF-A0A9W8B0V5-F1
#
_cell.length_a   1.000
_cell.length_b   1.000
_cell.length_c   1.000
_cell.angle_alpha   90.00
_cell.angle_beta   90.00
_cell.angle_gamma   90.00
#
_symmetry.space_group_name_H-M   'P 1'
#
loop_
_entity.id
_entity.type
_entity.pdbx_description
1 polymer ?
#
loop_
_entity_poly.entity_id
_entity_poly.type
_entity_poly.pdbx_seq_one_letter_code
_entity_poly.pdbx_strand_id
1 'polypeptide(L)'
;MPTLFHIPWVTRGLLAGTLCLSLVVLISQWFQQAVPVGVSPSAPLPHPLDDPTLSPPPLEQPIPKGISSTQTVQSYLVLYPGLIITRPWTLVLTGWIETNWLVLLVHLGCLALMGSFVERWFQWLEYLKFVWVVNIVAPVAVFLIYVCIFAASRNIGYLYNVSIHGLPALISGFTVALKQTIPEHKVVLYHRLGSFRIKYLPMLYVLSMGALALVLKAYASCWLLITGLISAWFYLRFFKYYNGIRGDLSEAFSFATFFPDAMQPPVAFVCNRIFNVFVWLKVLKPLSEYTTTNLEQGSPIPRPPTALFGSEETDAERRRALATKAVELRLQATGKLRMTRLTLLKASQPLLRSLRPMALPSTGAVAGLPARPYMGRSVLVGFRQYTSEGNKEQQTTTDATKPKESQSSQADQKTETSANGQGKDKTASSKSTEEAQLEKKLAQLKNDYLRCLADMENLRQRTKQEVDRASKFAIGKFAKDLLDTVDVLSMALKAVPEADRSVNGDTSLSNLYSGVTMTQAELLKTLKRHGVEAIDPLDDVFDPNLHQAMYQVEIPGKEPGLVIAVEKLGYTLHGRVVRPAQVGVTKIEK
;
A
#
# COMPACT_ATOMS: atom_id res chain seq x y z
N MET A 1 -0.47 -27.41 -1.14
CA MET A 1 -0.94 -26.58 -2.28
C MET A 1 -2.41 -26.90 -2.61
N PRO A 2 -3.42 -26.20 -2.04
CA PRO A 2 -4.80 -26.35 -2.54
C PRO A 2 -5.59 -25.03 -2.74
N THR A 3 -4.97 -23.85 -2.68
CA THR A 3 -5.70 -22.55 -2.60
C THR A 3 -5.47 -21.59 -3.78
N LEU A 4 -4.77 -22.01 -4.84
CA LEU A 4 -4.45 -21.13 -5.98
C LEU A 4 -5.62 -20.88 -6.97
N PHE A 5 -6.70 -21.67 -6.88
CA PHE A 5 -7.84 -21.61 -7.81
C PHE A 5 -9.18 -21.24 -7.15
N HIS A 6 -9.20 -20.82 -5.89
CA HIS A 6 -10.45 -20.38 -5.26
C HIS A 6 -10.83 -18.96 -5.71
N ILE A 7 -11.49 -18.86 -6.88
CA ILE A 7 -12.10 -17.61 -7.37
C ILE A 7 -12.99 -17.04 -6.24
N PRO A 8 -12.81 -15.78 -5.81
CA PRO A 8 -13.66 -15.12 -4.82
C PRO A 8 -15.12 -14.96 -5.26
N TRP A 9 -16.04 -14.75 -4.31
CA TRP A 9 -17.47 -14.85 -4.59
C TRP A 9 -18.02 -13.71 -5.45
N VAL A 10 -17.51 -12.47 -5.34
CA VAL A 10 -17.97 -11.38 -6.21
C VAL A 10 -17.53 -11.63 -7.64
N THR A 11 -16.26 -12.01 -7.86
CA THR A 11 -15.76 -12.38 -9.20
C THR A 11 -16.51 -13.56 -9.80
N ARG A 12 -16.93 -14.57 -9.03
CA ARG A 12 -17.85 -15.61 -9.52
C ARG A 12 -19.19 -15.03 -9.98
N GLY A 13 -19.79 -14.13 -9.19
CA GLY A 13 -21.03 -13.45 -9.55
C GLY A 13 -20.90 -12.62 -10.84
N LEU A 14 -19.79 -11.90 -11.00
CA LEU A 14 -19.47 -11.13 -12.21
C LEU A 14 -19.31 -12.02 -13.45
N LEU A 15 -18.59 -13.15 -13.32
CA LEU A 15 -18.43 -14.15 -14.38
C LEU A 15 -19.79 -14.77 -14.77
N ALA A 16 -20.61 -15.14 -13.80
CA ALA A 16 -21.94 -15.70 -14.07
C ALA A 16 -22.87 -14.68 -14.73
N GLY A 17 -22.84 -13.41 -14.30
CA GLY A 17 -23.63 -12.32 -14.88
C GLY A 17 -23.25 -12.00 -16.33
N THR A 18 -21.95 -11.85 -16.61
CA THR A 18 -21.44 -11.61 -17.98
C THR A 18 -21.77 -12.77 -18.92
N LEU A 19 -21.56 -14.01 -18.46
CA LEU A 19 -21.86 -15.21 -19.22
C LEU A 19 -23.38 -15.32 -19.50
N CYS A 20 -24.24 -15.07 -18.51
CA CYS A 20 -25.69 -15.12 -18.71
C CYS A 20 -26.18 -14.07 -19.72
N LEU A 21 -25.81 -12.80 -19.55
CA LEU A 21 -26.21 -11.72 -20.45
C LEU A 21 -25.67 -11.90 -21.88
N SER A 22 -24.43 -12.37 -22.02
CA SER A 22 -23.83 -12.63 -23.34
C SER A 22 -24.43 -13.86 -24.01
N LEU A 23 -24.76 -14.92 -23.26
CA LEU A 23 -25.46 -16.09 -23.80
C LEU A 23 -26.85 -15.74 -24.33
N VAL A 24 -27.62 -14.86 -23.67
CA VAL A 24 -28.92 -14.40 -24.20
C VAL A 24 -28.77 -13.78 -25.58
N VAL A 25 -27.74 -12.95 -25.80
CA VAL A 25 -27.45 -12.34 -27.11
C VAL A 25 -26.95 -13.38 -28.12
N LEU A 26 -25.98 -14.22 -27.74
CA LEU A 26 -25.39 -15.23 -28.62
C LEU A 26 -26.40 -16.30 -29.05
N ILE A 27 -27.26 -16.77 -28.15
CA ILE A 27 -28.33 -17.75 -28.47
C ILE A 27 -29.38 -17.09 -29.37
N SER A 28 -29.76 -15.83 -29.11
CA SER A 28 -30.68 -15.08 -29.99
C SER A 28 -30.11 -14.85 -31.38
N GLN A 29 -28.79 -14.71 -31.53
CA GLN A 29 -28.13 -14.61 -32.85
C GLN A 29 -28.07 -15.98 -33.53
N TRP A 30 -27.65 -17.04 -32.81
CA TRP A 30 -27.53 -18.39 -33.34
C TRP A 30 -28.87 -18.96 -33.84
N PHE A 31 -29.93 -18.82 -33.04
CA PHE A 31 -31.27 -19.32 -33.41
C PHE A 31 -31.78 -18.70 -34.73
N GLN A 32 -31.47 -17.43 -34.97
CA GLN A 32 -31.89 -16.72 -36.19
C GLN A 32 -30.95 -16.95 -37.39
N GLN A 33 -29.73 -17.46 -37.17
CA GLN A 33 -28.90 -18.03 -38.24
C GLN A 33 -29.35 -19.45 -38.60
N ALA A 34 -29.89 -20.19 -37.64
CA ALA A 34 -30.37 -21.56 -37.83
C ALA A 34 -31.77 -21.65 -38.48
N VAL A 35 -32.62 -20.62 -38.33
CA VAL A 35 -33.95 -20.55 -38.94
C VAL A 35 -33.91 -19.62 -40.17
N PRO A 36 -33.77 -20.14 -41.40
CA PRO A 36 -33.91 -19.31 -42.59
C PRO A 36 -35.34 -18.80 -42.69
N VAL A 37 -35.52 -17.47 -42.72
CA VAL A 37 -36.82 -16.85 -42.97
C VAL A 37 -37.23 -17.20 -44.39
N GLY A 38 -38.24 -18.07 -44.52
CA GLY A 38 -38.81 -18.43 -45.81
C GLY A 38 -39.33 -17.19 -46.52
N VAL A 39 -38.87 -16.98 -47.75
CA VAL A 39 -39.39 -15.92 -48.62
C VAL A 39 -40.87 -16.20 -48.86
N SER A 40 -41.74 -15.31 -48.36
CA SER A 40 -43.17 -15.36 -48.69
C SER A 40 -43.34 -15.10 -50.19
N PRO A 41 -44.12 -15.92 -50.92
CA PRO A 41 -44.26 -15.77 -52.36
C PRO A 41 -44.89 -14.41 -52.70
N SER A 42 -44.30 -13.73 -53.68
CA SER A 42 -44.83 -12.49 -54.25
C SER A 42 -46.26 -12.69 -54.74
N ALA A 43 -47.20 -11.91 -54.21
CA ALA A 43 -48.54 -11.81 -54.78
C ALA A 43 -48.46 -11.27 -56.23
N PRO A 44 -49.26 -11.81 -57.18
CA PRO A 44 -49.22 -11.36 -58.56
C PRO A 44 -49.80 -9.95 -58.72
N LEU A 45 -49.14 -9.13 -59.53
CA LEU A 45 -49.61 -7.80 -59.92
C LEU A 45 -50.84 -7.90 -60.85
N PRO A 46 -51.85 -7.03 -60.71
CA PRO A 46 -52.83 -6.82 -61.76
C PRO A 46 -52.25 -5.97 -62.90
N HIS A 47 -52.85 -6.11 -64.09
CA HIS A 47 -52.43 -5.51 -65.36
C HIS A 47 -52.63 -3.97 -65.43
N PRO A 48 -51.99 -3.29 -66.41
CA PRO A 48 -51.92 -1.82 -66.44
C PRO A 48 -53.20 -1.16 -66.95
N LEU A 49 -53.41 0.09 -66.53
CA LEU A 49 -54.23 1.07 -67.24
C LEU A 49 -53.35 2.27 -67.58
N ASP A 50 -53.48 2.77 -68.80
CA ASP A 50 -52.67 3.83 -69.36
C ASP A 50 -53.04 5.20 -68.77
N ASP A 51 -52.02 6.00 -68.40
CA ASP A 51 -52.17 7.46 -68.29
C ASP A 51 -50.80 8.16 -68.51
N PRO A 52 -50.55 8.81 -69.66
CA PRO A 52 -49.20 9.21 -70.08
C PRO A 52 -48.83 10.66 -69.72
N THR A 53 -49.15 11.15 -68.52
CA THR A 53 -48.61 12.44 -68.02
C THR A 53 -48.44 12.48 -66.49
N LEU A 54 -47.24 12.15 -65.99
CA LEU A 54 -46.45 12.94 -65.02
C LEU A 54 -45.18 12.15 -64.65
N SER A 55 -44.00 12.78 -64.75
CA SER A 55 -42.75 12.21 -64.26
C SER A 55 -42.52 12.56 -62.78
N PRO A 56 -42.38 11.58 -61.87
CA PRO A 56 -41.93 11.85 -60.50
C PRO A 56 -40.39 12.06 -60.45
N PRO A 57 -39.87 12.89 -59.53
CA PRO A 57 -38.45 13.22 -59.45
C PRO A 57 -37.61 12.09 -58.81
N PRO A 58 -36.30 11.98 -59.15
CA PRO A 58 -35.47 10.84 -58.77
C PRO A 58 -34.74 11.05 -57.43
N LEU A 59 -35.46 11.17 -56.31
CA LEU A 59 -34.83 11.26 -54.97
C LEU A 59 -35.63 10.54 -53.88
N GLU A 60 -35.52 9.21 -53.84
CA GLU A 60 -35.71 8.49 -52.58
C GLU A 60 -34.69 7.33 -52.50
N GLN A 61 -33.62 7.56 -51.72
CA GLN A 61 -32.70 6.46 -51.38
C GLN A 61 -33.46 5.42 -50.56
N PRO A 62 -33.19 4.12 -50.72
CA PRO A 62 -33.93 3.09 -50.02
C PRO A 62 -33.73 3.23 -48.51
N ILE A 63 -34.75 3.72 -47.82
CA ILE A 63 -34.89 3.56 -46.37
C ILE A 63 -34.76 2.05 -46.11
N PRO A 64 -33.79 1.60 -45.28
CA PRO A 64 -33.52 0.18 -45.12
C PRO A 64 -34.75 -0.52 -44.52
N LYS A 65 -35.45 -1.29 -45.37
CA LYS A 65 -36.66 -2.02 -45.00
C LYS A 65 -36.31 -3.16 -44.04
N GLY A 66 -37.00 -3.21 -42.91
CA GLY A 66 -36.99 -4.35 -42.00
C GLY A 66 -35.82 -4.36 -41.00
N ILE A 67 -36.10 -3.90 -39.78
CA ILE A 67 -35.33 -4.32 -38.60
C ILE A 67 -35.59 -5.83 -38.45
N SER A 68 -34.60 -6.65 -38.81
CA SER A 68 -34.66 -8.09 -38.58
C SER A 68 -34.72 -8.39 -37.08
N SER A 69 -35.40 -9.46 -36.69
CA SER A 69 -35.63 -9.83 -35.29
C SER A 69 -34.35 -10.03 -34.45
N THR A 70 -33.17 -10.15 -35.08
CA THR A 70 -31.85 -10.18 -34.44
C THR A 70 -31.48 -8.82 -33.85
N GLN A 71 -31.74 -7.75 -34.61
CA GLN A 71 -31.50 -6.39 -34.17
C GLN A 71 -32.39 -6.02 -32.99
N THR A 72 -33.58 -6.61 -32.86
CA THR A 72 -34.52 -6.32 -31.78
C THR A 72 -33.92 -6.61 -30.40
N VAL A 73 -33.59 -7.87 -30.08
CA VAL A 73 -33.04 -8.23 -28.75
C VAL A 73 -31.69 -7.55 -28.50
N GLN A 74 -30.80 -7.56 -29.49
CA GLN A 74 -29.48 -6.94 -29.34
C GLN A 74 -29.59 -5.43 -29.10
N SER A 75 -30.46 -4.70 -29.80
CA SER A 75 -30.62 -3.25 -29.61
C SER A 75 -31.34 -2.85 -28.32
N TYR A 76 -31.96 -3.78 -27.60
CA TYR A 76 -32.48 -3.54 -26.25
C TYR A 76 -31.43 -3.72 -25.15
N LEU A 77 -30.32 -4.39 -25.43
CA LEU A 77 -29.27 -4.72 -24.46
C LEU A 77 -27.95 -3.94 -24.72
N VAL A 78 -27.60 -3.76 -25.99
CA VAL A 78 -26.38 -3.08 -26.46
C VAL A 78 -26.62 -1.58 -26.64
N LEU A 79 -25.61 -0.75 -26.36
CA LEU A 79 -25.70 0.70 -26.43
C LEU A 79 -25.58 1.20 -27.88
N TYR A 80 -26.62 1.90 -28.33
CA TYR A 80 -26.63 2.68 -29.58
C TYR A 80 -26.83 4.16 -29.22
N PRO A 81 -25.89 5.07 -29.58
CA PRO A 81 -25.97 6.48 -29.18
C PRO A 81 -27.30 7.18 -29.51
N GLY A 82 -27.92 6.86 -30.64
CA GLY A 82 -29.21 7.44 -31.07
C GLY A 82 -30.44 6.91 -30.32
N LEU A 83 -30.31 5.86 -29.51
CA LEU A 83 -31.43 5.20 -28.80
C LEU A 83 -31.39 5.37 -27.27
N ILE A 84 -30.44 6.15 -26.72
CA ILE A 84 -30.28 6.29 -25.26
C ILE A 84 -31.51 6.92 -24.60
N ILE A 85 -32.15 7.90 -25.25
CA ILE A 85 -33.34 8.58 -24.70
C ILE A 85 -34.49 7.60 -24.49
N THR A 86 -34.65 6.62 -25.39
CA THR A 86 -35.70 5.59 -25.30
C THR A 86 -35.26 4.34 -24.52
N ARG A 87 -33.94 4.11 -24.36
CA ARG A 87 -33.36 2.90 -23.76
C ARG A 87 -32.18 3.21 -22.82
N PRO A 88 -32.37 4.00 -21.75
CA PRO A 88 -31.27 4.48 -20.90
C PRO A 88 -30.53 3.35 -20.16
N TRP A 89 -31.20 2.23 -19.87
CA TRP A 89 -30.60 1.05 -19.22
C TRP A 89 -29.45 0.42 -20.02
N THR A 90 -29.38 0.65 -21.34
CA THR A 90 -28.28 0.15 -22.18
C THR A 90 -26.91 0.66 -21.74
N LEU A 91 -26.83 1.86 -21.10
CA LEU A 91 -25.60 2.39 -20.52
C LEU A 91 -25.02 1.54 -19.38
N VAL A 92 -25.85 0.76 -18.68
CA VAL A 92 -25.43 -0.13 -17.58
C VAL A 92 -25.18 -1.55 -18.09
N LEU A 93 -26.00 -2.03 -19.02
CA LEU A 93 -25.92 -3.41 -19.53
C LEU A 93 -24.77 -3.62 -20.52
N THR A 94 -24.48 -2.62 -21.36
CA THR A 94 -23.50 -2.66 -22.45
C THR A 94 -22.15 -3.30 -22.12
N GLY A 95 -21.55 -2.99 -20.97
CA GLY A 95 -20.22 -3.46 -20.61
C GLY A 95 -20.16 -4.91 -20.11
N TRP A 96 -21.32 -5.56 -19.91
CA TRP A 96 -21.42 -6.98 -19.53
C TRP A 96 -21.66 -7.91 -20.71
N ILE A 97 -21.89 -7.36 -21.92
CA ILE A 97 -22.37 -8.10 -23.09
C ILE A 97 -21.26 -8.22 -24.12
N GLU A 98 -20.90 -9.46 -24.45
CA GLU A 98 -20.07 -9.79 -25.61
C GLU A 98 -20.93 -10.43 -26.72
N THR A 99 -20.69 -10.01 -27.96
CA THR A 99 -21.41 -10.51 -29.15
C THR A 99 -20.67 -11.63 -29.88
N ASN A 100 -19.48 -12.00 -29.43
CA ASN A 100 -18.65 -13.03 -30.06
C ASN A 100 -18.17 -14.03 -28.99
N TRP A 101 -18.41 -15.32 -29.22
CA TRP A 101 -18.09 -16.39 -28.27
C TRP A 101 -16.57 -16.52 -27.98
N LEU A 102 -15.71 -16.29 -28.98
CA LEU A 102 -14.24 -16.30 -28.77
C LEU A 102 -13.80 -15.15 -27.87
N VAL A 103 -14.32 -13.95 -28.15
CA VAL A 103 -14.03 -12.75 -27.36
C VAL A 103 -14.55 -12.90 -25.94
N LEU A 104 -15.76 -13.44 -25.77
CA LEU A 104 -16.35 -13.77 -24.48
C LEU A 104 -15.46 -14.74 -23.68
N LEU A 105 -15.00 -15.85 -24.27
CA LEU A 105 -14.15 -16.82 -23.56
C LEU A 105 -12.81 -16.19 -23.13
N VAL A 106 -12.17 -15.41 -23.99
CA VAL A 106 -10.92 -14.70 -23.66
C VAL A 106 -11.17 -13.67 -22.55
N HIS A 107 -12.23 -12.88 -22.66
CA HIS A 107 -12.56 -11.85 -21.68
C HIS A 107 -13.01 -12.43 -20.33
N LEU A 108 -13.76 -13.54 -20.30
CA LEU A 108 -14.06 -14.30 -19.07
C LEU A 108 -12.78 -14.84 -18.43
N GLY A 109 -11.83 -15.36 -19.22
CA GLY A 109 -10.52 -15.80 -18.73
C GLY A 109 -9.72 -14.65 -18.09
N CYS A 110 -9.65 -13.49 -18.76
CA CYS A 110 -9.05 -12.28 -18.20
C CYS A 110 -9.77 -11.80 -16.93
N LEU A 111 -11.11 -11.80 -16.92
CA LEU A 111 -11.92 -11.40 -15.76
C LEU A 111 -11.70 -12.34 -14.57
N ALA A 112 -11.61 -13.65 -14.80
CA ALA A 112 -11.36 -14.64 -13.76
C ALA A 112 -9.97 -14.47 -13.14
N LEU A 113 -8.91 -14.31 -13.97
CA LEU A 113 -7.54 -14.17 -13.51
C LEU A 113 -7.29 -12.82 -12.82
N MET A 114 -7.63 -11.72 -13.50
CA MET A 114 -7.36 -10.36 -13.00
C MET A 114 -8.33 -9.99 -11.89
N GLY A 115 -9.63 -10.33 -12.02
CA GLY A 115 -10.65 -10.05 -11.02
C GLY A 115 -10.41 -10.77 -9.70
N SER A 116 -10.08 -12.08 -9.72
CA SER A 116 -9.75 -12.82 -8.49
C SER A 116 -8.56 -12.25 -7.75
N PHE A 117 -7.58 -11.74 -8.50
CA PHE A 117 -6.43 -11.06 -7.93
C PHE A 117 -6.83 -9.70 -7.34
N VAL A 118 -7.50 -8.84 -8.13
CA VAL A 118 -7.90 -7.49 -7.70
C VAL A 118 -8.86 -7.54 -6.51
N GLU A 119 -9.84 -8.46 -6.46
CA GLU A 119 -10.75 -8.65 -5.31
C GLU A 119 -10.05 -9.14 -4.03
N ARG A 120 -8.86 -9.76 -4.14
CA ARG A 120 -8.05 -10.10 -2.97
C ARG A 120 -7.36 -8.87 -2.35
N TRP A 121 -7.01 -7.88 -3.18
CA TRP A 121 -6.36 -6.64 -2.76
C TRP A 121 -7.36 -5.51 -2.45
N PHE A 122 -8.47 -5.48 -3.18
CA PHE A 122 -9.58 -4.56 -3.00
C PHE A 122 -10.68 -5.34 -2.27
N GLN A 123 -10.95 -4.98 -1.02
CA GLN A 123 -12.09 -5.54 -0.28
C GLN A 123 -13.36 -5.56 -1.15
N TRP A 124 -14.16 -6.63 -1.03
CA TRP A 124 -15.26 -6.94 -1.94
C TRP A 124 -16.19 -5.76 -2.30
N LEU A 125 -16.47 -4.86 -1.35
CA LEU A 125 -17.23 -3.62 -1.59
C LEU A 125 -16.50 -2.62 -2.50
N GLU A 126 -15.22 -2.36 -2.27
CA GLU A 126 -14.42 -1.44 -3.10
C GLU A 126 -14.14 -2.00 -4.48
N TYR A 127 -14.01 -3.33 -4.60
CA TYR A 127 -13.97 -4.03 -5.87
C TYR A 127 -15.28 -3.87 -6.65
N LEU A 128 -16.43 -4.08 -6.00
CA LEU A 128 -17.73 -3.91 -6.63
C LEU A 128 -17.95 -2.45 -7.07
N LYS A 129 -17.67 -1.47 -6.21
CA LYS A 129 -17.72 -0.03 -6.57
C LYS A 129 -16.84 0.30 -7.77
N PHE A 130 -15.60 -0.20 -7.78
CA PHE A 130 -14.66 -0.01 -8.89
C PHE A 130 -15.27 -0.51 -10.21
N VAL A 131 -15.78 -1.74 -10.23
CA VAL A 131 -16.37 -2.35 -11.43
C VAL A 131 -17.60 -1.55 -11.89
N TRP A 132 -18.50 -1.19 -10.98
CA TRP A 132 -19.68 -0.37 -11.30
C TRP A 132 -19.33 1.01 -11.88
N VAL A 133 -18.33 1.70 -11.32
CA VAL A 133 -17.90 3.02 -11.81
C VAL A 133 -17.30 2.91 -13.21
N VAL A 134 -16.38 1.96 -13.45
CA VAL A 134 -15.78 1.78 -14.79
C VAL A 134 -16.85 1.38 -15.82
N ASN A 135 -17.75 0.47 -15.46
CA ASN A 135 -18.80 -0.04 -16.33
C ASN A 135 -19.86 1.01 -16.71
N ILE A 136 -20.05 2.07 -15.93
CA ILE A 136 -20.97 3.17 -16.26
C ILE A 136 -20.23 4.35 -16.90
N VAL A 137 -19.10 4.78 -16.32
CA VAL A 137 -18.41 6.01 -16.77
C VAL A 137 -17.77 5.83 -18.15
N ALA A 138 -17.22 4.64 -18.47
CA ALA A 138 -16.61 4.42 -19.78
C ALA A 138 -17.65 4.45 -20.93
N PRO A 139 -18.77 3.71 -20.90
CA PRO A 139 -19.79 3.81 -21.96
C PRO A 139 -20.42 5.20 -22.09
N VAL A 140 -20.63 5.93 -20.98
CA VAL A 140 -21.08 7.33 -21.02
C VAL A 140 -20.06 8.23 -21.73
N ALA A 141 -18.76 8.07 -21.46
CA ALA A 141 -17.72 8.81 -22.15
C ALA A 141 -17.65 8.47 -23.65
N VAL A 142 -17.78 7.19 -24.03
CA VAL A 142 -17.83 6.77 -25.44
C VAL A 142 -19.07 7.34 -26.14
N PHE A 143 -20.24 7.34 -25.49
CA PHE A 143 -21.44 7.99 -26.01
C PHE A 143 -21.20 9.47 -26.31
N LEU A 144 -20.65 10.23 -25.36
CA LEU A 144 -20.35 11.66 -25.56
C LEU A 144 -19.36 11.89 -26.72
N ILE A 145 -18.36 11.01 -26.89
CA ILE A 145 -17.44 11.04 -28.03
C ILE A 145 -18.21 10.85 -29.34
N TYR A 146 -19.12 9.88 -29.44
CA TYR A 146 -19.93 9.67 -30.65
C TYR A 146 -20.93 10.80 -30.92
N VAL A 147 -21.47 11.46 -29.89
CA VAL A 147 -22.27 12.69 -30.06
C VAL A 147 -21.42 13.83 -30.63
N CYS A 148 -20.18 14.00 -30.15
CA CYS A 148 -19.26 15.00 -30.69
C CYS A 148 -18.86 14.70 -32.14
N ILE A 149 -18.59 13.44 -32.47
CA ILE A 149 -18.31 12.98 -33.85
C ILE A 149 -19.53 13.23 -34.75
N PHE A 150 -20.75 12.95 -34.28
CA PHE A 150 -21.97 13.26 -35.01
C PHE A 150 -22.17 14.77 -35.21
N ALA A 151 -21.94 15.60 -34.18
CA ALA A 151 -22.06 17.05 -34.28
C ALA A 151 -21.11 17.65 -35.34
N ALA A 152 -19.89 17.10 -35.44
CA ALA A 152 -18.88 17.51 -36.42
C ALA A 152 -19.13 16.96 -37.83
N SER A 153 -19.52 15.68 -37.97
CA SER A 153 -19.66 15.00 -39.27
C SER A 153 -21.07 15.08 -39.89
N ARG A 154 -22.09 15.34 -39.07
CA ARG A 154 -23.53 15.26 -39.39
C ARG A 154 -24.00 13.91 -39.96
N ASN A 155 -23.16 12.87 -39.91
CA ASN A 155 -23.50 11.55 -40.43
C ASN A 155 -24.28 10.73 -39.39
N ILE A 156 -25.56 10.49 -39.68
CA ILE A 156 -26.53 9.76 -38.85
C ILE A 156 -26.05 8.32 -38.54
N GLY A 157 -25.22 7.72 -39.40
CA GLY A 157 -24.66 6.38 -39.19
C GLY A 157 -23.88 6.21 -37.89
N TYR A 158 -23.24 7.27 -37.37
CA TYR A 158 -22.53 7.22 -36.08
C TYR A 158 -23.46 7.06 -34.87
N LEU A 159 -24.75 7.39 -35.01
CA LEU A 159 -25.73 7.26 -33.92
C LEU A 159 -26.42 5.90 -33.90
N TYR A 160 -26.69 5.31 -35.07
CA TYR A 160 -27.57 4.15 -35.21
C TYR A 160 -26.88 2.88 -35.76
N ASN A 161 -25.77 3.01 -36.49
CA ASN A 161 -25.06 1.84 -37.05
C ASN A 161 -23.87 1.40 -36.18
N VAL A 162 -23.44 2.24 -35.24
CA VAL A 162 -22.35 1.92 -34.29
C VAL A 162 -22.94 1.35 -33.02
N SER A 163 -22.58 0.10 -32.72
CA SER A 163 -22.95 -0.59 -31.48
C SER A 163 -21.78 -0.56 -30.50
N ILE A 164 -22.00 -0.02 -29.30
CA ILE A 164 -21.03 0.04 -28.21
C ILE A 164 -21.36 -1.10 -27.25
N HIS A 165 -20.42 -2.02 -27.02
CA HIS A 165 -20.56 -3.17 -26.13
C HIS A 165 -19.20 -3.76 -25.72
N GLY A 166 -19.22 -4.60 -24.70
CA GLY A 166 -18.12 -5.48 -24.32
C GLY A 166 -17.37 -5.08 -23.06
N LEU A 167 -16.59 -6.05 -22.58
CA LEU A 167 -15.68 -5.98 -21.43
C LEU A 167 -14.34 -5.22 -21.66
N PRO A 168 -13.93 -4.71 -22.85
CA PRO A 168 -12.65 -3.98 -22.98
C PRO A 168 -12.45 -2.81 -22.00
N ALA A 169 -13.52 -2.09 -21.62
CA ALA A 169 -13.43 -1.03 -20.60
C ALA A 169 -13.07 -1.59 -19.22
N LEU A 170 -13.67 -2.72 -18.83
CA LEU A 170 -13.46 -3.36 -17.55
C LEU A 170 -12.05 -3.99 -17.49
N ILE A 171 -11.63 -4.68 -18.54
CA ILE A 171 -10.29 -5.31 -18.62
C ILE A 171 -9.19 -4.25 -18.64
N SER A 172 -9.32 -3.18 -19.45
CA SER A 172 -8.39 -2.05 -19.40
C SER A 172 -8.38 -1.41 -18.01
N GLY A 173 -9.52 -1.28 -17.33
CA GLY A 173 -9.57 -0.86 -15.93
C GLY A 173 -8.80 -1.78 -14.98
N PHE A 174 -8.93 -3.10 -15.12
CA PHE A 174 -8.17 -4.07 -14.32
C PHE A 174 -6.66 -4.00 -14.56
N THR A 175 -6.18 -3.66 -15.77
CA THR A 175 -4.74 -3.40 -15.96
C THR A 175 -4.24 -2.27 -15.05
N VAL A 176 -5.06 -1.22 -14.86
CA VAL A 176 -4.73 -0.08 -14.00
C VAL A 176 -4.76 -0.47 -12.52
N ALA A 177 -5.74 -1.28 -12.11
CA ALA A 177 -5.77 -1.85 -10.76
C ALA A 177 -4.54 -2.73 -10.47
N LEU A 178 -4.07 -3.53 -11.44
CA LEU A 178 -2.82 -4.29 -11.31
C LEU A 178 -1.61 -3.38 -11.15
N LYS A 179 -1.50 -2.30 -11.94
CA LYS A 179 -0.45 -1.26 -11.77
C LYS A 179 -0.48 -0.62 -10.39
N GLN A 180 -1.66 -0.41 -9.79
CA GLN A 180 -1.77 0.11 -8.42
C GLN A 180 -1.27 -0.91 -7.39
N THR A 181 -1.61 -2.19 -7.55
CA THR A 181 -1.31 -3.23 -6.55
C THR A 181 0.13 -3.72 -6.58
N ILE A 182 0.71 -4.00 -7.76
CA ILE A 182 2.10 -4.51 -7.88
C ILE A 182 2.77 -3.88 -9.13
N PRO A 183 3.28 -2.63 -9.05
CA PRO A 183 3.86 -1.93 -10.21
C PRO A 183 5.20 -2.51 -10.70
N GLU A 184 6.05 -2.99 -9.79
CA GLU A 184 7.46 -3.32 -10.07
C GLU A 184 7.75 -4.81 -10.32
N HIS A 185 6.75 -5.68 -10.17
CA HIS A 185 6.93 -7.10 -10.52
C HIS A 185 7.20 -7.26 -12.02
N LYS A 186 8.23 -8.06 -12.33
CA LYS A 186 8.62 -8.38 -13.70
C LYS A 186 7.85 -9.61 -14.17
N VAL A 187 7.00 -9.45 -15.18
CA VAL A 187 6.45 -10.58 -15.91
C VAL A 187 7.52 -11.02 -16.90
N VAL A 188 8.11 -12.19 -16.65
CA VAL A 188 8.96 -12.87 -17.63
C VAL A 188 8.03 -13.48 -18.67
N LEU A 189 8.06 -12.94 -19.87
CA LEU A 189 7.38 -13.56 -21.00
C LEU A 189 8.19 -14.78 -21.47
N TYR A 190 7.56 -15.68 -22.23
CA TYR A 190 8.17 -16.91 -22.71
C TYR A 190 9.60 -16.68 -23.23
N HIS A 191 10.54 -17.59 -22.92
CA HIS A 191 12.02 -17.44 -22.82
C HIS A 191 12.77 -16.58 -23.86
N ARG A 192 12.17 -16.20 -25.00
CA ARG A 192 12.75 -15.29 -26.02
C ARG A 192 12.13 -13.88 -26.09
N LEU A 193 10.96 -13.63 -25.50
CA LEU A 193 10.24 -12.35 -25.64
C LEU A 193 10.60 -11.30 -24.56
N GLY A 194 11.56 -11.60 -23.68
CA GLY A 194 12.04 -10.69 -22.64
C GLY A 194 11.13 -10.59 -21.41
N SER A 195 11.44 -9.64 -20.53
CA SER A 195 10.63 -9.37 -19.33
C SER A 195 10.24 -7.90 -19.25
N PHE A 196 9.00 -7.61 -18.87
CA PHE A 196 8.50 -6.25 -18.68
C PHE A 196 7.90 -6.07 -17.29
N ARG A 197 7.88 -4.82 -16.80
CA ARG A 197 7.29 -4.49 -15.49
C ARG A 197 5.80 -4.19 -15.64
N ILE A 198 5.00 -4.62 -14.67
CA ILE A 198 3.53 -4.46 -14.69
C ILE A 198 3.10 -2.99 -14.86
N LYS A 199 3.91 -2.00 -14.42
CA LYS A 199 3.59 -0.58 -14.61
C LYS A 199 3.36 -0.13 -16.07
N TYR A 200 3.87 -0.86 -17.06
CA TYR A 200 3.63 -0.58 -18.49
C TYR A 200 2.47 -1.38 -19.10
N LEU A 201 1.91 -2.35 -18.35
CA LEU A 201 0.84 -3.24 -18.81
C LEU A 201 -0.42 -2.48 -19.30
N PRO A 202 -0.90 -1.39 -18.65
CA PRO A 202 -2.07 -0.67 -19.14
C PRO A 202 -1.90 -0.08 -20.54
N MET A 203 -0.77 0.58 -20.80
CA MET A 203 -0.51 1.18 -22.11
C MET A 203 -0.18 0.11 -23.15
N LEU A 204 0.54 -0.95 -22.78
CA LEU A 204 0.79 -2.07 -23.69
C LEU A 204 -0.52 -2.73 -24.15
N TYR A 205 -1.47 -2.93 -23.23
CA TYR A 205 -2.80 -3.48 -23.55
C TYR A 205 -3.60 -2.55 -24.45
N VAL A 206 -3.71 -1.25 -24.10
CA VAL A 206 -4.49 -0.30 -24.92
C VAL A 206 -3.85 -0.06 -26.29
N LEU A 207 -2.52 -0.04 -26.41
CA LEU A 207 -1.84 0.09 -27.70
C LEU A 207 -2.02 -1.16 -28.58
N SER A 208 -1.83 -2.37 -28.02
CA SER A 208 -1.96 -3.62 -28.79
C SER A 208 -3.41 -3.90 -29.21
N MET A 209 -4.36 -3.80 -28.28
CA MET A 209 -5.79 -4.01 -28.59
C MET A 209 -6.40 -2.84 -29.37
N GLY A 210 -5.91 -1.61 -29.16
CA GLY A 210 -6.29 -0.45 -29.98
C GLY A 210 -5.82 -0.58 -31.43
N ALA A 211 -4.57 -1.03 -31.66
CA ALA A 211 -4.06 -1.32 -33.00
C ALA A 211 -4.87 -2.45 -33.68
N LEU A 212 -5.17 -3.54 -32.95
CA LEU A 212 -6.01 -4.62 -33.45
C LEU A 212 -7.43 -4.12 -33.80
N ALA A 213 -8.03 -3.29 -32.94
CA ALA A 213 -9.33 -2.69 -33.19
C ALA A 213 -9.33 -1.76 -34.42
N LEU A 214 -8.25 -1.03 -34.69
CA LEU A 214 -8.10 -0.23 -35.91
C LEU A 214 -8.02 -1.12 -37.17
N VAL A 215 -7.22 -2.20 -37.13
CA VAL A 215 -7.12 -3.18 -38.25
C VAL A 215 -8.48 -3.81 -38.55
N LEU A 216 -9.23 -4.20 -37.51
CA LEU A 216 -10.57 -4.78 -37.64
C LEU A 216 -11.69 -3.74 -37.85
N LYS A 217 -11.35 -2.45 -37.94
CA LYS A 217 -12.31 -1.32 -38.05
C LYS A 217 -13.33 -1.24 -36.90
N ALA A 218 -13.03 -1.84 -35.75
CA ALA A 218 -13.82 -1.87 -34.52
C ALA A 218 -13.58 -0.60 -33.67
N TYR A 219 -13.83 0.58 -34.25
CA TYR A 219 -13.49 1.87 -33.63
C TYR A 219 -14.16 2.11 -32.26
N ALA A 220 -15.36 1.59 -32.05
CA ALA A 220 -16.07 1.72 -30.77
C ALA A 220 -15.31 1.03 -29.63
N SER A 221 -14.77 -0.17 -29.88
CA SER A 221 -13.96 -0.93 -28.92
C SER A 221 -12.66 -0.20 -28.58
N CYS A 222 -12.06 0.52 -29.53
CA CYS A 222 -10.87 1.35 -29.30
C CYS A 222 -11.17 2.52 -28.33
N TRP A 223 -12.28 3.24 -28.53
CA TRP A 223 -12.72 4.28 -27.60
C TRP A 223 -13.08 3.70 -26.22
N LEU A 224 -13.67 2.51 -26.17
CA LEU A 224 -14.04 1.82 -24.93
C LEU A 224 -12.81 1.39 -24.10
N LEU A 225 -11.72 0.97 -24.76
CA LEU A 225 -10.42 0.71 -24.12
C LEU A 225 -9.79 1.97 -23.50
N ILE A 226 -9.78 3.08 -24.25
CA ILE A 226 -9.17 4.34 -23.81
C ILE A 226 -9.97 4.94 -22.64
N THR A 227 -11.30 4.99 -22.76
CA THR A 227 -12.18 5.51 -21.70
C THR A 227 -12.23 4.60 -20.47
N GLY A 228 -12.11 3.28 -20.63
CA GLY A 228 -11.95 2.32 -19.52
C GLY A 228 -10.68 2.57 -18.71
N LEU A 229 -9.53 2.70 -19.37
CA LEU A 229 -8.26 3.04 -18.72
C LEU A 229 -8.33 4.38 -17.97
N ILE A 230 -8.87 5.43 -18.62
CA ILE A 230 -8.96 6.78 -18.03
C ILE A 230 -9.93 6.79 -16.84
N SER A 231 -11.13 6.21 -16.97
CA SER A 231 -12.12 6.18 -15.88
C SER A 231 -11.64 5.38 -14.66
N ALA A 232 -10.99 4.23 -14.89
CA ALA A 232 -10.37 3.44 -13.83
C ALA A 232 -9.25 4.21 -13.13
N TRP A 233 -8.33 4.82 -13.87
CA TRP A 233 -7.26 5.64 -13.27
C TRP A 233 -7.83 6.81 -12.46
N PHE A 234 -8.82 7.53 -13.01
CA PHE A 234 -9.44 8.69 -12.36
C PHE A 234 -10.14 8.30 -11.06
N TYR A 235 -10.91 7.21 -11.06
CA TYR A 235 -11.54 6.67 -9.85
C TYR A 235 -10.51 6.25 -8.79
N LEU A 236 -9.51 5.45 -9.18
CA LEU A 236 -8.49 4.96 -8.25
C LEU A 236 -7.60 6.09 -7.69
N ARG A 237 -7.34 7.13 -8.48
CA ARG A 237 -6.51 8.27 -8.08
C ARG A 237 -7.22 9.26 -7.16
N PHE A 238 -8.53 9.50 -7.35
CA PHE A 238 -9.22 10.62 -6.67
C PHE A 238 -10.44 10.21 -5.82
N PHE A 239 -11.10 9.08 -6.10
CA PHE A 239 -12.43 8.75 -5.53
C PHE A 239 -12.46 7.48 -4.68
N LYS A 240 -11.63 6.47 -4.96
CA LYS A 240 -11.54 5.25 -4.14
C LYS A 240 -11.21 5.63 -2.69
N TYR A 241 -12.01 5.16 -1.74
CA TYR A 241 -11.82 5.45 -0.31
C TYR A 241 -11.35 4.21 0.42
N TYR A 242 -10.28 4.34 1.21
CA TYR A 242 -9.72 3.21 1.95
C TYR A 242 -9.05 3.68 3.24
N ASN A 243 -9.44 3.11 4.38
CA ASN A 243 -8.86 3.36 5.71
C ASN A 243 -8.65 4.85 6.06
N GLY A 244 -9.63 5.71 5.76
CA GLY A 244 -9.55 7.16 6.02
C GLY A 244 -8.89 7.99 4.91
N ILE A 245 -8.23 7.35 3.94
CA ILE A 245 -7.53 8.03 2.84
C ILE A 245 -8.40 8.05 1.57
N ARG A 246 -8.46 9.21 0.92
CA ARG A 246 -9.13 9.38 -0.39
C ARG A 246 -8.12 9.34 -1.53
N GLY A 247 -8.25 8.31 -2.36
CA GLY A 247 -7.51 8.13 -3.60
C GLY A 247 -6.02 7.83 -3.42
N ASP A 248 -5.38 7.44 -4.52
CA ASP A 248 -3.93 7.26 -4.60
C ASP A 248 -3.29 8.44 -5.33
N LEU A 249 -2.91 9.44 -4.53
CA LEU A 249 -2.32 10.68 -5.02
C LEU A 249 -0.79 10.59 -5.22
N SER A 250 -0.20 9.39 -5.12
CA SER A 250 1.23 9.20 -5.31
C SER A 250 1.70 9.62 -6.73
N GLU A 251 2.96 10.04 -6.83
CA GLU A 251 3.60 10.30 -8.13
C GLU A 251 3.84 9.00 -8.91
N ALA A 252 4.06 7.89 -8.20
CA ALA A 252 4.18 6.53 -8.76
C ALA A 252 2.90 6.06 -9.45
N PHE A 253 1.72 6.50 -8.99
CA PHE A 253 0.43 6.25 -9.64
C PHE A 253 -0.03 7.39 -10.59
N SER A 254 0.85 8.36 -10.90
CA SER A 254 0.52 9.40 -11.89
C SER A 254 0.35 8.81 -13.30
N PHE A 255 -0.49 9.44 -14.12
CA PHE A 255 -0.78 8.98 -15.49
C PHE A 255 0.49 8.94 -16.37
N ALA A 256 1.42 9.88 -16.17
CA ALA A 256 2.68 9.92 -16.90
C ALA A 256 3.48 8.61 -16.75
N THR A 257 3.56 8.04 -15.54
CA THR A 257 4.32 6.77 -15.28
C THR A 257 3.74 5.52 -15.95
N PHE A 258 2.62 5.63 -16.66
CA PHE A 258 2.11 4.56 -17.52
C PHE A 258 2.92 4.46 -18.82
N PHE A 259 3.66 5.51 -19.17
CA PHE A 259 4.49 5.63 -20.37
C PHE A 259 5.99 5.43 -20.03
N PRO A 260 6.81 5.02 -21.02
CA PRO A 260 8.27 4.98 -20.87
C PRO A 260 8.85 6.35 -20.49
N ASP A 261 9.99 6.35 -19.79
CA ASP A 261 10.57 7.53 -19.14
C ASP A 261 10.74 8.75 -20.07
N ALA A 262 11.07 8.53 -21.35
CA ALA A 262 11.19 9.58 -22.37
C ALA A 262 9.87 10.34 -22.66
N MET A 263 8.72 9.69 -22.50
CA MET A 263 7.39 10.28 -22.74
C MET A 263 6.76 10.89 -21.49
N GLN A 264 7.32 10.67 -20.30
CA GLN A 264 6.71 11.14 -19.05
C GLN A 264 6.63 12.69 -18.96
N PRO A 265 7.67 13.47 -19.31
CA PRO A 265 7.60 14.93 -19.23
C PRO A 265 6.51 15.59 -20.10
N PRO A 266 6.38 15.30 -21.42
CA PRO A 266 5.33 15.91 -22.23
C PRO A 266 3.92 15.46 -21.81
N VAL A 267 3.75 14.18 -21.43
CA VAL A 267 2.46 13.69 -20.90
C VAL A 267 2.10 14.38 -19.59
N ALA A 268 3.05 14.54 -18.66
CA ALA A 268 2.84 15.24 -17.40
C ALA A 268 2.42 16.71 -17.61
N PHE A 269 3.01 17.42 -18.58
CA PHE A 269 2.60 18.78 -18.93
C PHE A 269 1.12 18.85 -19.34
N VAL A 270 0.69 17.95 -20.24
CA VAL A 270 -0.71 17.88 -20.70
C VAL A 270 -1.65 17.49 -19.55
N CYS A 271 -1.31 16.46 -18.78
CA CYS A 271 -2.10 16.02 -17.64
C CYS A 271 -2.29 17.12 -16.58
N ASN A 272 -1.25 17.91 -16.29
CA ASN A 272 -1.33 19.01 -15.34
C ASN A 272 -2.25 20.14 -15.83
N ARG A 273 -2.28 20.43 -17.14
CA ARG A 273 -3.24 21.38 -17.72
C ARG A 273 -4.68 20.87 -17.61
N ILE A 274 -4.91 19.60 -17.93
CA ILE A 274 -6.22 18.94 -17.79
C ILE A 274 -6.69 18.93 -16.33
N PHE A 275 -5.80 18.60 -15.38
CA PHE A 275 -6.09 18.64 -13.95
C PHE A 275 -6.52 20.04 -13.48
N ASN A 276 -5.81 21.09 -13.91
CA ASN A 276 -6.18 22.46 -13.56
C ASN A 276 -7.55 22.87 -14.13
N VAL A 277 -7.94 22.37 -15.31
CA VAL A 277 -9.30 22.56 -15.85
C VAL A 277 -10.35 21.84 -14.98
N PHE A 278 -10.09 20.62 -14.53
CA PHE A 278 -11.02 19.91 -13.62
C PHE A 278 -11.14 20.56 -12.23
N VAL A 279 -10.05 21.16 -11.71
CA VAL A 279 -10.09 21.97 -10.48
C VAL A 279 -10.88 23.27 -10.69
N TRP A 280 -10.70 23.94 -11.83
CA TRP A 280 -11.48 25.12 -12.20
C TRP A 280 -12.98 24.82 -12.34
N LEU A 281 -13.33 23.67 -12.95
CA LEU A 281 -14.70 23.15 -13.02
C LEU A 281 -15.25 22.64 -11.68
N LYS A 282 -14.48 22.71 -10.58
CA LYS A 282 -14.82 22.18 -9.24
C LYS A 282 -15.16 20.68 -9.21
N VAL A 283 -14.75 19.91 -10.23
CA VAL A 283 -14.87 18.44 -10.28
C VAL A 283 -13.83 17.78 -9.37
N LEU A 284 -12.65 18.41 -9.24
CA LEU A 284 -11.57 17.99 -8.35
C LEU A 284 -11.22 19.13 -7.38
N LYS A 285 -10.67 18.76 -6.22
CA LYS A 285 -10.06 19.72 -5.28
C LYS A 285 -8.60 20.02 -5.69
N PRO A 286 -8.02 21.16 -5.29
CA PRO A 286 -6.57 21.36 -5.41
C PRO A 286 -5.81 20.32 -4.58
N LEU A 287 -4.63 19.88 -5.07
CA LEU A 287 -3.85 18.80 -4.47
C LEU A 287 -3.51 19.03 -2.97
N SER A 288 -3.33 20.30 -2.59
CA SER A 288 -3.07 20.69 -1.20
C SER A 288 -4.22 20.33 -0.25
N GLU A 289 -5.47 20.45 -0.70
CA GLU A 289 -6.66 20.22 0.15
C GLU A 289 -6.93 18.72 0.36
N TYR A 290 -6.56 17.87 -0.61
CA TYR A 290 -6.52 16.43 -0.37
C TYR A 290 -5.45 16.04 0.65
N THR A 291 -4.32 16.75 0.65
CA THR A 291 -3.24 16.49 1.63
C THR A 291 -3.67 16.88 3.04
N THR A 292 -4.32 18.04 3.22
CA THR A 292 -4.86 18.45 4.53
C THR A 292 -5.98 17.53 5.00
N THR A 293 -6.97 17.21 4.15
CA THR A 293 -8.08 16.33 4.56
C THR A 293 -7.64 14.92 4.94
N ASN A 294 -6.65 14.33 4.24
CA ASN A 294 -6.07 13.04 4.62
C ASN A 294 -5.24 13.11 5.93
N LEU A 295 -4.68 14.28 6.28
CA LEU A 295 -3.96 14.50 7.55
C LEU A 295 -4.93 14.74 8.72
N GLU A 296 -5.97 15.56 8.51
CA GLU A 296 -7.00 15.90 9.50
C GLU A 296 -7.87 14.69 9.89
N GLN A 297 -8.06 13.73 8.98
CA GLN A 297 -8.83 12.49 9.24
C GLN A 297 -7.98 11.39 9.91
N GLY A 298 -6.70 11.65 10.19
CA GLY A 298 -5.75 10.73 10.83
C GLY A 298 -5.90 10.57 12.35
N SER A 299 -7.03 10.05 12.82
CA SER A 299 -7.21 9.57 14.20
C SER A 299 -6.50 8.20 14.39
N PRO A 300 -5.92 7.86 15.56
CA PRO A 300 -5.01 6.71 15.68
C PRO A 300 -5.72 5.36 15.46
N ILE A 301 -5.30 4.64 14.42
CA ILE A 301 -5.94 3.40 13.96
C ILE A 301 -5.58 2.21 14.88
N PRO A 302 -6.59 1.49 15.44
CA PRO A 302 -6.39 0.15 16.00
C PRO A 302 -6.08 -0.84 14.87
N ARG A 303 -5.00 -1.64 15.01
CA ARG A 303 -4.54 -2.56 13.96
C ARG A 303 -5.37 -3.86 13.91
N PRO A 304 -5.88 -4.28 12.74
CA PRO A 304 -6.08 -5.69 12.39
C PRO A 304 -4.87 -6.19 11.54
N PRO A 305 -4.66 -7.51 11.43
CA PRO A 305 -3.52 -8.07 10.70
C PRO A 305 -3.68 -7.97 9.19
N THR A 306 -2.54 -7.92 8.48
CA THR A 306 -2.41 -7.71 7.02
C THR A 306 -2.54 -6.24 6.58
N ALA A 307 -1.57 -5.42 7.00
CA ALA A 307 -1.28 -4.16 6.31
C ALA A 307 -0.83 -4.44 4.86
N LEU A 308 -1.25 -3.58 3.94
CA LEU A 308 -0.94 -3.68 2.51
C LEU A 308 0.54 -3.38 2.24
N PHE A 309 1.33 -4.43 1.96
CA PHE A 309 2.61 -4.30 1.27
C PHE A 309 2.39 -3.50 -0.02
N GLY A 310 3.13 -2.40 -0.16
CA GLY A 310 2.97 -1.41 -1.23
C GLY A 310 2.95 0.03 -0.70
N SER A 311 2.15 0.31 0.34
CA SER A 311 2.14 1.64 0.97
C SER A 311 3.42 1.93 1.76
N GLU A 312 3.81 1.03 2.66
CA GLU A 312 5.08 1.15 3.40
C GLU A 312 6.31 1.08 2.48
N GLU A 313 6.25 0.30 1.40
CA GLU A 313 7.37 0.15 0.46
C GLU A 313 7.57 1.42 -0.38
N THR A 314 6.48 2.00 -0.92
CA THR A 314 6.56 3.27 -1.67
C THR A 314 6.88 4.48 -0.79
N ASP A 315 6.39 4.55 0.46
CA ASP A 315 6.83 5.60 1.40
C ASP A 315 8.25 5.36 1.93
N ALA A 316 8.72 4.11 2.05
CA ALA A 316 10.12 3.80 2.32
C ALA A 316 11.01 4.21 1.13
N GLU A 317 10.59 3.97 -0.11
CA GLU A 317 11.27 4.44 -1.31
C GLU A 317 11.29 5.97 -1.40
N ARG A 318 10.19 6.65 -1.09
CA ARG A 318 10.13 8.12 -1.00
C ARG A 318 11.11 8.67 0.05
N ARG A 319 11.19 8.04 1.22
CA ARG A 319 12.17 8.37 2.28
C ARG A 319 13.61 8.10 1.83
N ARG A 320 13.86 6.96 1.14
CA ARG A 320 15.18 6.61 0.56
C ARG A 320 15.60 7.61 -0.52
N ALA A 321 14.69 8.01 -1.42
CA ALA A 321 14.96 8.95 -2.50
C ALA A 321 15.21 10.39 -2.02
N LEU A 322 14.53 10.82 -0.95
CA LEU A 322 14.85 12.09 -0.28
C LEU A 322 16.21 12.01 0.44
N ALA A 323 16.54 10.88 1.06
CA ALA A 323 17.84 10.68 1.68
C ALA A 323 18.99 10.69 0.65
N THR A 324 18.85 10.02 -0.50
CA THR A 324 19.87 10.03 -1.55
C THR A 324 20.04 11.42 -2.16
N LYS A 325 18.95 12.13 -2.49
CA LYS A 325 19.02 13.54 -2.95
C LYS A 325 19.66 14.46 -1.91
N ALA A 326 19.37 14.30 -0.63
CA ALA A 326 19.98 15.09 0.43
C ALA A 326 21.50 14.81 0.60
N VAL A 327 21.92 13.55 0.44
CA VAL A 327 23.34 13.17 0.40
C VAL A 327 24.03 13.76 -0.84
N GLU A 328 23.40 13.67 -2.00
CA GLU A 328 23.94 14.22 -3.25
C GLU A 328 24.10 15.74 -3.18
N LEU A 329 23.08 16.47 -2.69
CA LEU A 329 23.17 17.91 -2.47
C LEU A 329 24.29 18.29 -1.49
N ARG A 330 24.52 17.49 -0.43
CA ARG A 330 25.65 17.67 0.49
C ARG A 330 27.00 17.41 -0.19
N LEU A 331 27.10 16.39 -1.03
CA LEU A 331 28.32 16.12 -1.81
C LEU A 331 28.60 17.23 -2.84
N GLN A 332 27.57 17.71 -3.54
CA GLN A 332 27.68 18.84 -4.47
C GLN A 332 28.05 20.15 -3.75
N ALA A 333 27.46 20.43 -2.58
CA ALA A 333 27.82 21.58 -1.75
C ALA A 333 29.28 21.49 -1.24
N THR A 334 29.70 20.29 -0.80
CA THR A 334 31.09 20.03 -0.37
C THR A 334 32.07 20.15 -1.55
N GLY A 335 31.67 19.71 -2.75
CA GLY A 335 32.42 19.91 -4.00
C GLY A 335 32.57 21.38 -4.37
N LYS A 336 31.49 22.17 -4.29
CA LYS A 336 31.52 23.63 -4.49
C LYS A 336 32.42 24.33 -3.45
N LEU A 337 32.35 23.93 -2.18
CA LEU A 337 33.25 24.41 -1.11
C LEU A 337 34.72 24.06 -1.36
N ARG A 338 35.00 22.85 -1.87
CA ARG A 338 36.37 22.44 -2.23
C ARG A 338 36.90 23.23 -3.41
N MET A 339 36.08 23.47 -4.44
CA MET A 339 36.45 24.26 -5.62
C MET A 339 36.67 25.74 -5.27
N THR A 340 35.79 26.35 -4.47
CA THR A 340 35.95 27.74 -4.01
C THR A 340 37.17 27.92 -3.10
N ARG A 341 37.47 26.94 -2.23
CA ARG A 341 38.71 26.95 -1.44
C ARG A 341 39.96 26.83 -2.32
N LEU A 342 39.92 25.99 -3.37
CA LEU A 342 41.03 25.85 -4.32
C LEU A 342 41.24 27.11 -5.17
N THR A 343 40.18 27.78 -5.61
CA THR A 343 40.32 29.07 -6.33
C THR A 343 40.79 30.19 -5.41
N LEU A 344 40.33 30.27 -4.16
CA LEU A 344 40.88 31.21 -3.16
C LEU A 344 42.38 30.97 -2.89
N LEU A 345 42.78 29.72 -2.71
CA LEU A 345 44.20 29.37 -2.53
C LEU A 345 45.04 29.70 -3.77
N LYS A 346 44.52 29.48 -4.98
CA LYS A 346 45.21 29.83 -6.23
C LYS A 346 45.28 31.35 -6.44
N ALA A 347 44.28 32.10 -5.98
CA ALA A 347 44.28 33.56 -5.98
C ALA A 347 45.24 34.19 -4.94
N SER A 348 45.57 33.49 -3.86
CA SER A 348 46.52 33.98 -2.84
C SER A 348 47.99 33.65 -3.15
N GLN A 349 48.29 32.78 -4.12
CA GLN A 349 49.65 32.45 -4.57
C GLN A 349 50.52 33.66 -4.99
N PRO A 350 50.05 34.69 -5.73
CA PRO A 350 50.88 35.85 -6.04
C PRO A 350 51.23 36.70 -4.80
N LEU A 351 50.34 36.78 -3.81
CA LEU A 351 50.59 37.53 -2.56
C LEU A 351 51.71 36.90 -1.72
N LEU A 352 51.74 35.57 -1.61
CA LEU A 352 52.81 34.84 -0.91
C LEU A 352 54.17 34.89 -1.64
N ARG A 353 54.20 35.28 -2.92
CA ARG A 353 55.43 35.35 -3.72
C ARG A 353 56.18 36.67 -3.56
N SER A 354 55.54 37.69 -2.99
CA SER A 354 56.14 39.01 -2.69
C SER A 354 56.96 39.04 -1.39
N LEU A 355 56.78 38.06 -0.51
CA LEU A 355 57.51 37.93 0.76
C LEU A 355 58.74 37.03 0.59
N ARG A 356 59.84 37.58 0.06
CA ARG A 356 61.16 36.94 0.16
C ARG A 356 61.84 37.33 1.48
N PRO A 357 62.63 36.43 2.09
CA PRO A 357 63.21 36.67 3.41
C PRO A 357 64.41 37.62 3.33
N MET A 358 64.49 38.56 4.29
CA MET A 358 65.68 39.35 4.55
C MET A 358 66.60 38.58 5.52
N ALA A 359 67.91 38.65 5.33
CA ALA A 359 68.88 37.79 6.01
C ALA A 359 69.86 38.55 6.90
N LEU A 360 70.51 37.80 7.83
CA LEU A 360 71.68 38.14 8.65
C LEU A 360 71.45 39.07 9.86
N PRO A 361 72.35 39.06 10.89
CA PRO A 361 73.55 38.24 11.09
C PRO A 361 73.60 37.45 12.44
N SER A 362 74.70 36.73 12.63
CA SER A 362 75.02 35.85 13.76
C SER A 362 75.65 36.54 14.99
N THR A 363 75.14 36.24 16.19
CA THR A 363 75.81 36.07 17.50
C THR A 363 74.77 35.37 18.40
N GLY A 364 75.03 34.63 19.48
CA GLY A 364 76.25 34.29 20.21
C GLY A 364 75.87 33.84 21.64
N ALA A 365 75.88 32.53 21.90
CA ALA A 365 75.81 31.85 23.22
C ALA A 365 74.46 31.71 24.01
N VAL A 366 74.49 30.70 24.90
CA VAL A 366 73.63 30.40 26.08
C VAL A 366 72.34 29.54 25.90
N ALA A 367 72.55 28.22 26.00
CA ALA A 367 71.83 27.18 26.75
C ALA A 367 70.28 27.19 26.98
N GLY A 368 69.63 26.02 26.77
CA GLY A 368 68.66 25.48 27.75
C GLY A 368 67.29 24.91 27.29
N LEU A 369 67.25 23.63 26.90
CA LEU A 369 66.19 22.63 27.23
C LEU A 369 64.72 22.87 26.71
N PRO A 370 63.78 21.89 26.80
CA PRO A 370 62.90 21.55 25.67
C PRO A 370 61.43 22.02 25.72
N ALA A 371 60.74 21.71 24.62
CA ALA A 371 59.39 22.12 24.20
C ALA A 371 58.24 22.02 25.23
N ARG A 372 57.29 22.94 25.08
CA ARG A 372 55.97 22.98 25.77
C ARG A 372 54.83 22.93 24.73
N PRO A 373 53.80 22.08 24.89
CA PRO A 373 52.63 22.05 24.00
C PRO A 373 51.59 23.12 24.34
N TYR A 374 50.74 23.47 23.37
CA TYR A 374 49.71 24.50 23.49
C TYR A 374 48.45 23.99 24.21
N MET A 375 47.78 24.89 24.95
CA MET A 375 46.73 24.56 25.91
C MET A 375 45.33 24.62 25.28
N GLY A 376 44.62 23.49 25.23
CA GLY A 376 43.20 23.42 24.86
C GLY A 376 42.29 23.45 26.09
N ARG A 377 41.51 24.53 26.26
CA ARG A 377 40.62 24.73 27.42
C ARG A 377 39.24 24.10 27.17
N SER A 378 38.96 22.97 27.81
CA SER A 378 37.58 22.45 27.92
C SER A 378 36.82 23.20 29.02
N VAL A 379 35.48 23.25 28.89
CA VAL A 379 34.57 23.75 29.93
C VAL A 379 33.55 22.65 30.20
N LEU A 380 33.39 22.31 31.48
CA LEU A 380 32.47 21.30 31.97
C LEU A 380 31.01 21.76 31.87
N VAL A 381 30.11 20.82 31.59
CA VAL A 381 28.72 20.85 32.09
C VAL A 381 28.49 19.53 32.82
N GLY A 382 28.22 19.62 34.13
CA GLY A 382 28.14 18.46 35.02
C GLY A 382 26.82 17.71 34.90
N PHE A 383 26.90 16.38 34.89
CA PHE A 383 25.75 15.48 34.94
C PHE A 383 25.45 15.14 36.40
N ARG A 384 24.27 15.47 36.92
CA ARG A 384 23.88 15.17 38.32
C ARG A 384 22.92 13.99 38.35
N GLN A 385 23.41 12.84 38.82
CA GLN A 385 22.55 11.70 39.15
C GLN A 385 21.70 12.01 40.40
N TYR A 386 20.48 11.47 40.42
CA TYR A 386 19.73 11.21 41.65
C TYR A 386 19.15 9.80 41.56
N THR A 387 19.41 9.01 42.59
CA THR A 387 18.86 7.67 42.81
C THR A 387 17.80 7.73 43.90
N SER A 388 16.69 7.02 43.72
CA SER A 388 15.83 6.56 44.82
C SER A 388 14.97 5.40 44.34
N GLU A 389 14.95 4.31 45.09
CA GLU A 389 14.10 3.14 44.85
C GLU A 389 12.69 3.33 45.45
N GLY A 390 11.76 2.43 45.12
CA GLY A 390 10.41 2.40 45.71
C GLY A 390 9.42 1.53 44.93
N ASN A 391 9.35 0.24 45.27
CA ASN A 391 8.49 -0.75 44.60
C ASN A 391 7.05 -0.77 45.16
N LYS A 392 6.04 -1.04 44.31
CA LYS A 392 4.79 -1.77 44.65
C LYS A 392 3.93 -2.08 43.42
N GLU A 393 3.50 -3.32 43.31
CA GLU A 393 2.53 -3.83 42.32
C GLU A 393 1.09 -3.76 42.87
N GLN A 394 0.07 -3.68 42.00
CA GLN A 394 -1.04 -4.68 41.93
C GLN A 394 -2.06 -4.39 40.80
N GLN A 395 -2.98 -5.34 40.58
CA GLN A 395 -3.73 -5.55 39.33
C GLN A 395 -5.20 -5.05 39.36
N THR A 396 -5.73 -4.79 38.16
CA THR A 396 -7.13 -4.86 37.67
C THR A 396 -8.33 -4.93 38.65
N THR A 397 -9.35 -4.09 38.40
CA THR A 397 -10.75 -4.52 38.08
C THR A 397 -11.62 -3.34 37.59
N THR A 398 -12.93 -3.54 37.42
CA THR A 398 -13.81 -2.92 36.39
C THR A 398 -14.83 -1.86 36.88
N ASP A 399 -15.20 -1.00 35.92
CA ASP A 399 -16.54 -0.44 35.64
C ASP A 399 -17.01 0.95 36.16
N ALA A 400 -17.79 1.60 35.28
CA ALA A 400 -18.76 2.70 35.39
C ALA A 400 -18.57 3.88 36.38
N THR A 401 -18.48 5.12 35.84
CA THR A 401 -19.61 6.10 35.76
C THR A 401 -19.14 7.50 35.30
N LYS A 402 -20.04 8.27 34.66
CA LYS A 402 -19.83 9.64 34.10
C LYS A 402 -19.63 10.74 35.18
N PRO A 403 -19.09 11.93 34.80
CA PRO A 403 -18.66 12.97 35.75
C PRO A 403 -19.79 13.92 36.17
N LYS A 404 -19.54 14.66 37.27
CA LYS A 404 -20.38 15.79 37.72
C LYS A 404 -19.51 16.97 38.14
N GLU A 405 -19.93 18.18 37.76
CA GLU A 405 -19.27 19.45 38.07
C GLU A 405 -19.50 19.89 39.53
N SER A 406 -18.56 20.67 40.10
CA SER A 406 -18.78 21.99 40.75
C SER A 406 -17.59 22.34 41.68
N GLN A 407 -16.84 23.39 41.36
CA GLN A 407 -16.90 24.74 41.95
C GLN A 407 -16.32 24.89 43.37
N SER A 408 -15.32 25.77 43.51
CA SER A 408 -15.42 27.06 44.24
C SER A 408 -14.03 27.74 44.28
N SER A 409 -13.82 28.97 44.77
CA SER A 409 -14.51 30.28 44.63
C SER A 409 -13.71 31.29 45.47
N GLN A 410 -13.49 32.51 44.97
CA GLN A 410 -13.33 33.78 45.72
C GLN A 410 -12.94 34.85 44.67
N ALA A 411 -13.73 35.88 44.33
CA ALA A 411 -14.54 36.84 45.09
C ALA A 411 -13.73 37.99 45.69
N ASP A 412 -13.92 39.21 45.16
CA ASP A 412 -14.01 40.42 45.97
C ASP A 412 -14.80 41.55 45.25
N GLN A 413 -15.17 42.60 45.99
CA GLN A 413 -16.45 43.33 45.82
C GLN A 413 -16.42 44.65 44.99
N LYS A 414 -17.63 45.13 44.65
CA LYS A 414 -17.96 46.47 44.13
C LYS A 414 -17.77 47.56 45.21
N THR A 415 -17.53 48.83 44.86
CA THR A 415 -18.53 49.90 44.56
C THR A 415 -17.78 51.24 44.34
N GLU A 416 -18.24 52.35 43.74
CA GLU A 416 -19.40 52.77 42.90
C GLU A 416 -19.01 54.09 42.15
N THR A 417 -19.80 54.86 41.36
CA THR A 417 -21.23 54.87 40.96
C THR A 417 -21.41 55.26 39.46
N SER A 418 -22.59 55.76 39.06
CA SER A 418 -22.98 56.15 37.68
C SER A 418 -22.75 57.61 37.29
N ALA A 419 -22.46 57.86 36.00
CA ALA A 419 -22.92 59.06 35.28
C ALA A 419 -23.07 58.77 33.76
N ASN A 420 -23.97 59.51 33.10
CA ASN A 420 -24.47 59.30 31.73
C ASN A 420 -23.61 59.99 30.64
N GLY A 421 -23.59 59.49 29.40
CA GLY A 421 -23.05 60.29 28.27
C GLY A 421 -22.61 59.56 26.99
N GLN A 422 -23.52 59.49 26.01
CA GLN A 422 -23.29 59.50 24.55
C GLN A 422 -22.26 58.54 23.90
N GLY A 423 -22.75 57.69 22.99
CA GLY A 423 -21.92 56.75 22.25
C GLY A 423 -21.16 57.37 21.06
N LYS A 424 -19.86 57.09 20.96
CA LYS A 424 -19.10 57.20 19.70
C LYS A 424 -17.84 56.31 19.61
N ASP A 425 -17.80 55.16 20.28
CA ASP A 425 -16.63 54.25 20.21
C ASP A 425 -16.97 52.75 20.30
N LYS A 426 -17.59 52.20 19.26
CA LYS A 426 -17.80 50.74 19.11
C LYS A 426 -16.86 50.07 18.11
N THR A 427 -15.92 50.81 17.51
CA THR A 427 -15.13 50.36 16.35
C THR A 427 -13.63 50.24 16.64
N ALA A 428 -13.11 50.91 17.68
CA ALA A 428 -11.73 50.68 18.14
C ALA A 428 -11.66 49.48 19.10
N SER A 429 -12.58 49.39 20.05
CA SER A 429 -12.66 48.30 21.02
C SER A 429 -12.92 46.91 20.42
N SER A 430 -13.55 46.82 19.24
CA SER A 430 -13.76 45.53 18.57
C SER A 430 -12.46 44.98 17.97
N LYS A 431 -11.67 45.83 17.33
CA LYS A 431 -10.41 45.43 16.67
C LYS A 431 -9.36 44.94 17.67
N SER A 432 -9.15 45.65 18.78
CA SER A 432 -8.24 45.19 19.84
C SER A 432 -8.67 43.86 20.47
N THR A 433 -9.98 43.60 20.50
CA THR A 433 -10.53 42.31 20.96
C THR A 433 -10.30 41.19 19.94
N GLU A 434 -10.42 41.47 18.64
CA GLU A 434 -10.13 40.52 17.55
C GLU A 434 -8.64 40.19 17.47
N GLU A 435 -7.75 41.18 17.59
CA GLU A 435 -6.30 41.02 17.64
C GLU A 435 -5.88 40.14 18.83
N ALA A 436 -6.38 40.42 20.03
CA ALA A 436 -6.14 39.59 21.21
C ALA A 436 -6.69 38.15 21.09
N GLN A 437 -7.77 37.94 20.32
CA GLN A 437 -8.27 36.59 20.01
C GLN A 437 -7.39 35.87 18.97
N LEU A 438 -6.86 36.58 17.98
CA LEU A 438 -5.92 36.05 16.99
C LEU A 438 -4.60 35.63 17.64
N GLU A 439 -4.03 36.45 18.52
CA GLU A 439 -2.81 36.11 19.27
C GLU A 439 -3.01 34.87 20.16
N LYS A 440 -4.16 34.75 20.84
CA LYS A 440 -4.51 33.55 21.62
C LYS A 440 -4.60 32.30 20.74
N LYS A 441 -5.22 32.40 19.56
CA LYS A 441 -5.29 31.29 18.59
C LYS A 441 -3.91 30.91 18.05
N LEU A 442 -3.04 31.89 17.77
CA LEU A 442 -1.66 31.64 17.34
C LEU A 442 -0.83 30.96 18.46
N ALA A 443 -1.01 31.38 19.71
CA ALA A 443 -0.36 30.76 20.87
C ALA A 443 -0.84 29.31 21.09
N GLN A 444 -2.15 29.05 20.95
CA GLN A 444 -2.73 27.71 21.02
C GLN A 444 -2.18 26.81 19.90
N LEU A 445 -2.29 27.22 18.63
CA LEU A 445 -1.78 26.47 17.49
C LEU A 445 -0.27 26.18 17.58
N LYS A 446 0.52 27.13 18.12
CA LYS A 446 1.95 26.92 18.36
C LYS A 446 2.22 25.88 19.45
N ASN A 447 1.41 25.85 20.51
CA ASN A 447 1.51 24.85 21.57
C ASN A 447 1.11 23.46 21.06
N ASP A 448 -0.01 23.36 20.36
CA ASP A 448 -0.48 22.12 19.73
C ASP A 448 0.54 21.58 18.72
N TYR A 449 1.14 22.46 17.90
CA TYR A 449 2.22 22.07 16.98
C TYR A 449 3.46 21.52 17.70
N LEU A 450 3.92 22.19 18.78
CA LEU A 450 5.05 21.70 19.58
C LEU A 450 4.74 20.36 20.26
N ARG A 451 3.51 20.17 20.73
CA ARG A 451 3.03 18.90 21.28
C ARG A 451 3.01 17.80 20.23
N CYS A 452 2.46 18.05 19.04
CA CYS A 452 2.48 17.09 17.93
C CYS A 452 3.92 16.69 17.55
N LEU A 453 4.87 17.63 17.53
CA LEU A 453 6.28 17.32 17.29
C LEU A 453 6.88 16.42 18.38
N ALA A 454 6.57 16.67 19.66
CA ALA A 454 7.00 15.83 20.77
C ALA A 454 6.39 14.42 20.69
N ASP A 455 5.09 14.32 20.39
CA ASP A 455 4.39 13.04 20.22
C ASP A 455 4.94 12.24 19.03
N MET A 456 5.32 12.90 17.92
CA MET A 456 5.99 12.27 16.78
C MET A 456 7.40 11.73 17.13
N GLU A 457 8.20 12.47 17.89
CA GLU A 457 9.53 11.99 18.31
C GLU A 457 9.42 10.86 19.34
N ASN A 458 8.48 10.95 20.30
CA ASN A 458 8.15 9.87 21.23
C ASN A 458 7.71 8.59 20.49
N LEU A 459 6.84 8.71 19.49
CA LEU A 459 6.42 7.60 18.63
C LEU A 459 7.60 7.03 17.84
N ARG A 460 8.47 7.87 17.29
CA ARG A 460 9.69 7.45 16.57
C ARG A 460 10.67 6.68 17.47
N GLN A 461 10.88 7.13 18.71
CA GLN A 461 11.74 6.43 19.67
C GLN A 461 11.12 5.10 20.12
N ARG A 462 9.81 5.10 20.42
CA ARG A 462 9.06 3.90 20.78
C ARG A 462 9.06 2.86 19.65
N THR A 463 8.74 3.26 18.42
CA THR A 463 8.74 2.35 17.26
C THR A 463 10.13 1.79 16.97
N LYS A 464 11.20 2.56 17.14
CA LYS A 464 12.57 2.04 17.08
C LYS A 464 12.79 0.94 18.13
N GLN A 465 12.42 1.18 19.39
CA GLN A 465 12.54 0.16 20.45
C GLN A 465 11.66 -1.08 20.18
N GLU A 466 10.45 -0.91 19.65
CA GLU A 466 9.57 -2.02 19.26
C GLU A 466 10.17 -2.86 18.13
N VAL A 467 10.78 -2.22 17.11
CA VAL A 467 11.51 -2.91 16.02
C VAL A 467 12.75 -3.63 16.53
N ASP A 468 13.57 -2.97 17.36
CA ASP A 468 14.78 -3.56 17.95
C ASP A 468 14.43 -4.78 18.83
N ARG A 469 13.33 -4.70 19.60
CA ARG A 469 12.80 -5.84 20.40
C ARG A 469 12.25 -6.94 19.49
N ALA A 470 11.45 -6.61 18.49
CA ALA A 470 10.88 -7.59 17.56
C ALA A 470 11.98 -8.35 16.80
N SER A 471 13.03 -7.66 16.37
CA SER A 471 14.20 -8.27 15.71
C SER A 471 14.94 -9.24 16.65
N LYS A 472 15.24 -8.83 17.88
CA LYS A 472 15.92 -9.69 18.88
C LYS A 472 15.14 -10.96 19.22
N PHE A 473 13.81 -10.89 19.27
CA PHE A 473 12.96 -12.02 19.66
C PHE A 473 12.28 -12.74 18.48
N ALA A 474 12.58 -12.38 17.23
CA ALA A 474 11.91 -12.89 16.03
C ALA A 474 11.95 -14.43 15.93
N ILE A 475 13.07 -15.04 16.31
CA ILE A 475 13.28 -16.49 16.26
C ILE A 475 12.59 -17.26 17.41
N GLY A 476 12.04 -16.57 18.42
CA GLY A 476 11.63 -17.21 19.68
C GLY A 476 10.59 -18.32 19.54
N LYS A 477 9.65 -18.20 18.60
CA LYS A 477 8.68 -19.28 18.32
C LYS A 477 9.35 -20.48 17.64
N PHE A 478 10.14 -20.24 16.59
CA PHE A 478 10.86 -21.31 15.89
C PHE A 478 11.85 -22.03 16.82
N ALA A 479 12.57 -21.28 17.65
CA ALA A 479 13.44 -21.84 18.68
C ALA A 479 12.65 -22.74 19.64
N LYS A 480 11.50 -22.29 20.15
CA LYS A 480 10.62 -23.09 21.03
C LYS A 480 10.21 -24.41 20.39
N ASP A 481 9.68 -24.36 19.16
CA ASP A 481 9.22 -25.54 18.43
C ASP A 481 10.38 -26.51 18.12
N LEU A 482 11.63 -26.01 18.05
CA LEU A 482 12.84 -26.81 17.87
C LEU A 482 13.36 -27.46 19.17
N LEU A 483 13.04 -26.92 20.35
CA LEU A 483 13.47 -27.51 21.64
C LEU A 483 12.92 -28.92 21.85
N ASP A 484 11.71 -29.20 21.35
CA ASP A 484 11.09 -30.52 21.47
C ASP A 484 11.89 -31.58 20.68
N THR A 485 12.59 -31.21 19.59
CA THR A 485 13.48 -32.14 18.88
C THR A 485 14.81 -32.35 19.63
N VAL A 486 15.32 -31.33 20.32
CA VAL A 486 16.49 -31.44 21.21
C VAL A 486 16.19 -32.40 22.38
N ASP A 487 14.99 -32.34 22.95
CA ASP A 487 14.56 -33.27 24.00
C ASP A 487 14.48 -34.72 23.48
N VAL A 488 13.94 -34.94 22.28
CA VAL A 488 13.88 -36.28 21.66
C VAL A 488 15.28 -36.84 21.40
N LEU A 489 16.23 -36.03 20.93
CA LEU A 489 17.64 -36.44 20.81
C LEU A 489 18.26 -36.79 22.18
N SER A 490 17.95 -36.02 23.21
CA SER A 490 18.40 -36.28 24.58
C SER A 490 17.84 -37.60 25.13
N MET A 491 16.57 -37.89 24.84
CA MET A 491 15.90 -39.14 25.22
C MET A 491 16.50 -40.35 24.48
N ALA A 492 16.80 -40.20 23.18
CA ALA A 492 17.45 -41.24 22.38
C ALA A 492 18.85 -41.61 22.92
N LEU A 493 19.63 -40.63 23.38
CA LEU A 493 20.93 -40.89 24.02
C LEU A 493 20.77 -41.57 25.39
N LYS A 494 19.79 -41.17 26.20
CA LYS A 494 19.49 -41.80 27.50
C LYS A 494 19.04 -43.26 27.37
N ALA A 495 18.38 -43.62 26.27
CA ALA A 495 17.84 -44.97 26.05
C ALA A 495 18.91 -46.06 25.80
N VAL A 496 20.14 -45.68 25.43
CA VAL A 496 21.24 -46.64 25.19
C VAL A 496 21.87 -47.05 26.53
N PRO A 497 21.91 -48.35 26.89
CA PRO A 497 22.55 -48.84 28.12
C PRO A 497 24.05 -48.51 28.17
N GLU A 498 24.59 -48.29 29.38
CA GLU A 498 25.95 -47.79 29.53
C GLU A 498 27.04 -48.77 29.05
N ALA A 499 26.76 -50.08 29.14
CA ALA A 499 27.65 -51.13 28.62
C ALA A 499 27.92 -50.97 27.12
N ASP A 500 26.86 -50.67 26.36
CA ASP A 500 26.86 -50.62 24.89
C ASP A 500 27.37 -49.26 24.34
N ARG A 501 27.59 -48.27 25.22
CA ARG A 501 28.22 -46.99 24.86
C ARG A 501 29.74 -47.09 24.67
N SER A 502 30.36 -48.18 25.12
CA SER A 502 31.81 -48.38 25.08
C SER A 502 32.30 -49.03 23.79
N VAL A 503 33.59 -48.88 23.46
CA VAL A 503 34.24 -49.47 22.27
C VAL A 503 34.23 -51.02 22.29
N ASN A 504 33.88 -51.64 23.43
CA ASN A 504 33.83 -53.09 23.60
C ASN A 504 32.48 -53.72 23.20
N GLY A 505 31.48 -52.91 22.82
CA GLY A 505 30.19 -53.38 22.29
C GLY A 505 30.13 -53.40 20.75
N ASP A 506 28.92 -53.45 20.19
CA ASP A 506 28.73 -53.38 18.74
C ASP A 506 29.26 -52.06 18.16
N THR A 507 30.25 -52.17 17.27
CA THR A 507 30.90 -51.02 16.61
C THR A 507 29.92 -50.16 15.80
N SER A 508 28.80 -50.70 15.33
CA SER A 508 27.76 -49.94 14.63
C SER A 508 26.96 -49.03 15.57
N LEU A 509 26.59 -49.52 16.76
CA LEU A 509 25.80 -48.78 17.74
C LEU A 509 26.61 -47.68 18.44
N SER A 510 27.85 -47.97 18.81
CA SER A 510 28.76 -46.97 19.39
C SER A 510 29.09 -45.82 18.42
N ASN A 511 29.29 -46.12 17.12
CA ASN A 511 29.43 -45.11 16.07
C ASN A 511 28.15 -44.26 15.90
N LEU A 512 26.97 -44.88 15.95
CA LEU A 512 25.69 -44.15 15.87
C LEU A 512 25.49 -43.23 17.09
N TYR A 513 25.76 -43.72 18.31
CA TYR A 513 25.70 -42.93 19.54
C TYR A 513 26.61 -41.70 19.46
N SER A 514 27.85 -41.87 18.98
CA SER A 514 28.79 -40.78 18.73
C SER A 514 28.25 -39.76 17.73
N GLY A 515 27.72 -40.21 16.59
CA GLY A 515 27.12 -39.33 15.57
C GLY A 515 25.91 -38.53 16.05
N VAL A 516 25.02 -39.15 16.84
CA VAL A 516 23.87 -38.46 17.46
C VAL A 516 24.34 -37.44 18.50
N THR A 517 25.33 -37.79 19.32
CA THR A 517 25.94 -36.88 20.31
C THR A 517 26.55 -35.65 19.65
N MET A 518 27.33 -35.83 18.56
CA MET A 518 27.89 -34.72 17.79
C MET A 518 26.80 -33.84 17.16
N THR A 519 25.72 -34.45 16.66
CA THR A 519 24.60 -33.72 16.06
C THR A 519 23.87 -32.86 17.09
N GLN A 520 23.60 -33.40 18.29
CA GLN A 520 23.01 -32.65 19.40
C GLN A 520 23.92 -31.50 19.84
N ALA A 521 25.24 -31.74 19.94
CA ALA A 521 26.21 -30.72 20.34
C ALA A 521 26.28 -29.54 19.35
N GLU A 522 26.31 -29.80 18.03
CA GLU A 522 26.30 -28.72 17.03
C GLU A 522 24.95 -27.99 16.98
N LEU A 523 23.83 -28.68 17.24
CA LEU A 523 22.50 -28.07 17.38
C LEU A 523 22.40 -27.14 18.61
N LEU A 524 22.90 -27.57 19.77
CA LEU A 524 22.99 -26.69 20.95
C LEU A 524 23.92 -25.49 20.70
N LYS A 525 24.97 -25.68 19.89
CA LYS A 525 25.91 -24.60 19.50
C LYS A 525 25.34 -23.66 18.43
N THR A 526 24.45 -24.09 17.53
CA THR A 526 23.68 -23.16 16.67
C THR A 526 22.69 -22.34 17.50
N LEU A 527 21.96 -22.98 18.43
CA LEU A 527 21.05 -22.30 19.36
C LEU A 527 21.77 -21.23 20.20
N LYS A 528 22.91 -21.57 20.82
CA LYS A 528 23.73 -20.60 21.58
C LYS A 528 24.25 -19.44 20.73
N ARG A 529 24.67 -19.67 19.48
CA ARG A 529 25.06 -18.59 18.53
C ARG A 529 23.93 -17.60 18.25
N HIS A 530 22.68 -18.04 18.33
CA HIS A 530 21.50 -17.21 18.18
C HIS A 530 20.93 -16.69 19.52
N GLY A 531 21.70 -16.79 20.61
CA GLY A 531 21.33 -16.26 21.92
C GLY A 531 20.31 -17.11 22.69
N VAL A 532 20.11 -18.37 22.29
CA VAL A 532 19.32 -19.34 23.03
C VAL A 532 20.23 -20.12 23.99
N GLU A 533 20.05 -19.92 25.28
CA GLU A 533 20.86 -20.50 26.34
C GLU A 533 20.05 -21.50 27.16
N ALA A 534 20.65 -22.65 27.47
CA ALA A 534 20.04 -23.71 28.27
C ALA A 534 20.20 -23.39 29.76
N ILE A 535 19.15 -23.67 30.54
CA ILE A 535 19.12 -23.61 32.00
C ILE A 535 19.02 -25.06 32.50
N ASP A 536 20.02 -25.50 33.25
CA ASP A 536 20.08 -26.80 33.89
C ASP A 536 20.30 -26.60 35.41
N PRO A 537 19.23 -26.38 36.18
CA PRO A 537 19.32 -25.90 37.56
C PRO A 537 19.49 -27.06 38.54
N LEU A 538 20.34 -28.03 38.22
CA LEU A 538 20.58 -29.19 39.10
C LEU A 538 21.31 -28.73 40.37
N ASP A 539 20.76 -29.06 41.54
CA ASP A 539 21.24 -28.61 42.85
C ASP A 539 21.22 -27.08 43.09
N ASP A 540 20.55 -26.30 42.22
CA ASP A 540 20.30 -24.87 42.40
C ASP A 540 19.04 -24.59 43.25
N VAL A 541 18.95 -23.37 43.78
CA VAL A 541 17.74 -22.86 44.46
C VAL A 541 16.62 -22.62 43.43
N PHE A 542 15.39 -22.98 43.78
CA PHE A 542 14.22 -22.80 42.91
C PHE A 542 13.84 -21.32 42.70
N ASP A 543 14.09 -20.78 41.49
CA ASP A 543 13.54 -19.51 41.02
C ASP A 543 12.23 -19.70 40.21
N PRO A 544 11.06 -19.23 40.69
CA PRO A 544 9.79 -19.30 39.97
C PRO A 544 9.77 -18.61 38.60
N ASN A 545 10.69 -17.68 38.32
CA ASN A 545 10.76 -16.99 37.03
C ASN A 545 11.35 -17.87 35.92
N LEU A 546 12.25 -18.80 36.29
CA LEU A 546 13.01 -19.65 35.37
C LEU A 546 12.55 -21.11 35.40
N HIS A 547 12.01 -21.57 36.52
CA HIS A 547 11.73 -22.98 36.81
C HIS A 547 10.22 -23.23 37.04
N GLN A 548 9.76 -24.40 36.62
CA GLN A 548 8.43 -24.93 36.86
C GLN A 548 8.54 -26.19 37.71
N ALA A 549 8.14 -26.09 38.98
CA ALA A 549 8.10 -27.25 39.88
C ALA A 549 6.98 -28.21 39.45
N MET A 550 7.33 -29.46 39.19
CA MET A 550 6.42 -30.52 38.76
C MET A 550 5.92 -31.37 39.93
N TYR A 551 6.79 -31.64 40.89
CA TYR A 551 6.50 -32.40 42.12
C TYR A 551 7.50 -32.03 43.23
N GLN A 552 7.18 -32.46 44.45
CA GLN A 552 8.05 -32.33 45.61
C GLN A 552 8.51 -33.71 46.07
N VAL A 553 9.78 -33.84 46.47
CA VAL A 553 10.33 -35.08 47.02
C VAL A 553 10.89 -34.82 48.42
N GLU A 554 10.62 -35.74 49.33
CA GLU A 554 11.25 -35.80 50.64
C GLU A 554 12.55 -36.59 50.50
N ILE A 555 13.70 -35.92 50.61
CA ILE A 555 15.03 -36.56 50.66
C ILE A 555 15.70 -36.14 51.97
N PRO A 556 16.00 -37.09 52.88
CA PRO A 556 16.64 -36.75 54.15
C PRO A 556 18.04 -36.16 53.90
N GLY A 557 18.29 -34.95 54.40
CA GLY A 557 19.60 -34.30 54.35
C GLY A 557 19.86 -33.35 53.17
N LYS A 558 18.88 -33.04 52.31
CA LYS A 558 18.97 -31.92 51.35
C LYS A 558 18.17 -30.70 51.84
N GLU A 559 18.64 -29.49 51.51
CA GLU A 559 18.00 -28.23 51.91
C GLU A 559 16.62 -28.04 51.26
N PRO A 560 15.63 -27.46 51.95
CA PRO A 560 14.28 -27.23 51.42
C PRO A 560 14.24 -26.13 50.35
N GLY A 561 13.50 -26.35 49.25
CA GLY A 561 13.40 -25.41 48.12
C GLY A 561 14.52 -25.54 47.07
N LEU A 562 15.38 -26.56 47.18
CA LEU A 562 16.44 -26.91 46.24
C LEU A 562 15.91 -27.82 45.13
N VAL A 563 16.42 -27.65 43.90
CA VAL A 563 16.09 -28.52 42.76
C VAL A 563 16.91 -29.81 42.83
N ILE A 564 16.22 -30.94 42.97
CA ILE A 564 16.85 -32.27 43.04
C ILE A 564 17.04 -32.88 41.65
N ALA A 565 16.03 -32.73 40.78
CA ALA A 565 15.95 -33.44 39.51
C ALA A 565 15.38 -32.53 38.43
N VAL A 566 15.98 -32.59 37.24
CA VAL A 566 15.54 -31.85 36.05
C VAL A 566 14.96 -32.84 35.05
N GLU A 567 13.64 -32.80 34.87
CA GLU A 567 12.95 -33.66 33.88
C GLU A 567 13.15 -33.13 32.46
N LYS A 568 13.03 -31.80 32.29
CA LYS A 568 13.27 -31.10 31.03
C LYS A 568 14.05 -29.82 31.26
N LEU A 569 15.08 -29.63 30.44
CA LEU A 569 15.91 -28.44 30.44
C LEU A 569 15.10 -27.17 30.08
N GLY A 570 15.36 -26.10 30.81
CA GLY A 570 14.84 -24.77 30.53
C GLY A 570 15.67 -24.07 29.45
N TYR A 571 15.10 -23.07 28.79
CA TYR A 571 15.78 -22.28 27.78
C TYR A 571 15.34 -20.81 27.82
N THR A 572 16.31 -19.90 27.77
CA THR A 572 16.10 -18.46 27.55
C THR A 572 16.59 -18.04 26.17
N LEU A 573 16.00 -16.97 25.63
CA LEU A 573 16.48 -16.26 24.45
C LEU A 573 16.81 -14.84 24.90
N HIS A 574 18.09 -14.44 24.84
CA HIS A 574 18.56 -13.12 25.26
C HIS A 574 18.02 -12.67 26.64
N GLY A 575 18.03 -13.57 27.64
CA GLY A 575 17.54 -13.32 29.00
C GLY A 575 16.01 -13.40 29.18
N ARG A 576 15.23 -13.66 28.13
CA ARG A 576 13.78 -13.93 28.24
C ARG A 576 13.50 -15.43 28.18
N VAL A 577 12.76 -15.97 29.14
CA VAL A 577 12.37 -17.38 29.14
C VAL A 577 11.51 -17.73 27.91
N VAL A 578 11.92 -18.77 27.19
CA VAL A 578 11.19 -19.38 26.07
C VAL A 578 10.45 -20.64 26.53
N ARG A 579 11.09 -21.41 27.41
CA ARG A 579 10.55 -22.58 28.10
C ARG A 579 11.18 -22.66 29.50
N PRO A 580 10.42 -22.74 30.60
CA PRO A 580 10.99 -22.93 31.93
C PRO A 580 11.58 -24.34 32.07
N ALA A 581 12.53 -24.52 32.99
CA ALA A 581 13.01 -25.86 33.35
C ALA A 581 11.94 -26.61 34.15
N GLN A 582 11.65 -27.87 33.81
CA GLN A 582 10.69 -28.70 34.56
C GLN A 582 11.45 -29.51 35.61
N VAL A 583 11.15 -29.26 36.88
CA VAL A 583 12.01 -29.68 38.01
C VAL A 583 11.24 -30.32 39.16
N GLY A 584 11.86 -31.29 39.82
CA GLY A 584 11.45 -31.80 41.13
C GLY A 584 12.22 -31.06 42.23
N VAL A 585 11.51 -30.50 43.21
CA VAL A 585 12.12 -29.73 44.33
C VAL A 585 12.04 -30.48 45.65
N THR A 586 12.93 -30.19 46.60
CA THR A 586 12.78 -30.65 47.98
C THR A 586 11.50 -30.09 48.60
N LYS A 587 10.77 -30.92 49.36
CA LYS A 587 9.63 -30.46 50.15
C LYS A 587 10.09 -29.42 51.17
N ILE A 588 9.39 -28.28 51.19
CA ILE A 588 9.57 -27.26 52.22
C ILE A 588 8.77 -27.73 53.45
N GLU A 589 9.45 -27.97 54.57
CA GLU A 589 8.77 -28.19 55.86
C GLU A 589 7.95 -26.94 56.21
N LYS A 590 6.69 -27.15 56.62
CA LYS A 590 5.68 -26.10 56.82
C LYS A 590 5.38 -25.88 58.30
#